data_AF-A0A7L1D3R5-F1
#
_entry.id   AF-A0A7L1D3R5-F1
#
_cell.length_a   1.000
_cell.length_b   1.000
_cell.length_c   1.000
_cell.angle_alpha   90.00
_cell.angle_beta   90.00
_cell.angle_gamma   90.00
#
_symmetry.space_group_name_H-M   'P 1'
#
loop_
_entity.id
_entity.type
_entity.pdbx_description
1 polymer ?
#
loop_
_entity_poly.entity_id
_entity_poly.type
_entity_poly.pdbx_seq_one_letter_code
_entity_poly.pdbx_strand_id
1 'polypeptide(L)'
;CQEITVPMCKGIGYNLTYMPNQFNHDTQDEAGLEVHQFWPLVEIQCSSDLRFFLCSMYTPICLEDYKKPLPPCRSVCERAKAGCSPIMQQYGFAWPERMSCDSLPVLGDSEVLCMGYNHTEATTLPPFFGKPTRPAKDVAKNLTPLDGQRPSGLDCGQTCKCKAPLIPISKESHPLYNRIRTGKVLNCAIPCYQPYFTQDEKTFATFWIGLWSILCFLSTSTTVATFLIDMERFKYPERPIIFLSACYLFVSVGYIVRLVAGHANVACNPEYHHIHYETTGPALCTVVFLLLYFFGMASSIWWVILSLTWFLAAGMKWGNEAIAGYSQYFHLAAWLIPSAKSIAVLALSSVDGDPVAGVCYVGNQSLENLRGFVLAPLVVYLFTGSLFLLAGFVSLFRIRSVIKQGGTKTDKLEKLMIRIGIFTMLYTVPATIVIACYIYEQHNREAWEQAQNCSCPGDPHRPKPDYAVFMLKYFMCLVVGITSGVWIWSGKTLESWRRFTAR
;
A
#
# COMPACT_ATOMS: atom_id res chain seq x y z
N CYS A 1 -21.10 -13.64 45.43
CA CYS A 1 -20.29 -13.24 44.28
C CYS A 1 -20.26 -14.37 43.27
N GLN A 2 -20.09 -14.08 41.98
CA GLN A 2 -19.91 -15.07 40.92
C GLN A 2 -18.79 -14.63 39.98
N GLU A 3 -18.11 -15.57 39.33
CA GLU A 3 -17.01 -15.26 38.40
C GLU A 3 -17.52 -14.57 37.13
N ILE A 4 -16.75 -13.60 36.62
CA ILE A 4 -17.09 -12.87 35.39
C ILE A 4 -16.98 -13.80 34.18
N THR A 5 -18.11 -14.07 33.54
CA THR A 5 -18.16 -14.90 32.32
C THR A 5 -18.17 -14.07 31.05
N VAL A 6 -18.59 -12.79 31.11
CA VAL A 6 -18.66 -11.87 29.97
C VAL A 6 -17.27 -11.65 29.35
N PRO A 7 -17.03 -12.07 28.09
CA PRO A 7 -15.68 -12.09 27.49
C PRO A 7 -14.96 -10.73 27.51
N MET A 8 -15.66 -9.64 27.18
CA MET A 8 -15.08 -8.29 27.18
C MET A 8 -14.58 -7.84 28.56
N CYS A 9 -15.21 -8.34 29.63
CA CYS A 9 -14.99 -7.87 30.99
C CYS A 9 -14.03 -8.77 31.80
N LYS A 10 -13.44 -9.79 31.18
CA LYS A 10 -12.38 -10.58 31.81
C LYS A 10 -11.07 -9.80 31.88
N GLY A 11 -10.37 -9.87 33.02
CA GLY A 11 -9.04 -9.29 33.19
C GLY A 11 -9.02 -7.75 33.25
N ILE A 12 -10.09 -7.11 33.70
CA ILE A 12 -10.20 -5.64 33.86
C ILE A 12 -9.66 -5.11 35.19
N GLY A 13 -9.18 -5.99 36.07
CA GLY A 13 -8.66 -5.66 37.41
C GLY A 13 -9.33 -6.41 38.56
N TYR A 14 -10.47 -7.07 38.31
CA TYR A 14 -11.15 -7.97 39.26
C TYR A 14 -11.89 -9.09 38.49
N ASN A 15 -12.20 -10.18 39.19
CA ASN A 15 -12.75 -11.40 38.57
C ASN A 15 -14.15 -11.79 39.09
N LEU A 16 -14.63 -11.16 40.16
CA LEU A 16 -15.92 -11.49 40.79
C LEU A 16 -16.92 -10.34 40.60
N THR A 17 -18.14 -10.69 40.22
CA THR A 17 -19.28 -9.77 40.06
C THR A 17 -20.49 -10.24 40.88
N TYR A 18 -21.47 -9.38 41.08
CA TYR A 18 -22.79 -9.75 41.60
C TYR A 18 -23.90 -9.37 40.61
N MET A 19 -25.05 -10.02 40.74
CA MET A 19 -26.30 -9.71 40.03
C MET A 19 -27.47 -9.69 41.04
N PRO A 20 -28.54 -8.90 40.81
CA PRO A 20 -28.71 -7.99 39.68
C PRO A 20 -27.77 -6.78 39.74
N ASN A 21 -27.34 -6.29 38.57
CA ASN A 21 -26.55 -5.06 38.49
C ASN A 21 -27.45 -3.81 38.60
N GLN A 22 -26.85 -2.62 38.58
CA GLN A 22 -27.59 -1.34 38.70
C GLN A 22 -28.57 -1.05 37.55
N PHE A 23 -28.49 -1.82 36.45
CA PHE A 23 -29.42 -1.75 35.32
C PHE A 23 -30.50 -2.84 35.39
N ASN A 24 -30.60 -3.55 36.51
CA ASN A 24 -31.55 -4.64 36.75
C ASN A 24 -31.42 -5.84 35.80
N HIS A 25 -30.21 -6.09 35.28
CA HIS A 25 -29.95 -7.36 34.59
C HIS A 25 -29.80 -8.46 35.64
N ASP A 26 -30.62 -9.51 35.56
CA ASP A 26 -30.62 -10.61 36.54
C ASP A 26 -29.47 -11.61 36.28
N THR A 27 -28.94 -11.64 35.06
CA THR A 27 -27.90 -12.57 34.62
C THR A 27 -26.75 -11.88 33.90
N GLN A 28 -25.57 -12.52 33.90
CA GLN A 28 -24.41 -12.03 33.15
C GLN A 28 -24.60 -12.09 31.64
N ASP A 29 -25.40 -13.02 31.12
CA ASP A 29 -25.66 -13.12 29.68
C ASP A 29 -26.46 -11.92 29.16
N GLU A 30 -27.45 -11.48 29.94
CA GLU A 30 -28.25 -10.29 29.63
C GLU A 30 -27.39 -9.01 29.66
N ALA A 31 -26.60 -8.82 30.73
CA ALA A 31 -25.65 -7.72 30.83
C ALA A 31 -24.58 -7.77 29.71
N GLY A 32 -24.16 -8.99 29.33
CA GLY A 32 -23.18 -9.26 28.28
C GLY A 32 -23.66 -8.83 26.89
N LEU A 33 -24.91 -9.16 26.54
CA LEU A 33 -25.51 -8.77 25.26
C LEU A 33 -25.58 -7.26 25.09
N GLU A 34 -25.91 -6.55 26.17
CA GLU A 34 -26.05 -5.10 26.12
C GLU A 34 -24.69 -4.38 26.11
N VAL A 35 -23.76 -4.80 26.97
CA VAL A 35 -22.42 -4.18 27.00
C VAL A 35 -21.64 -4.43 25.70
N HIS A 36 -21.87 -5.56 25.04
CA HIS A 36 -21.23 -5.89 23.76
C HIS A 36 -21.62 -4.93 22.62
N GLN A 37 -22.71 -4.18 22.72
CA GLN A 37 -23.06 -3.13 21.74
C GLN A 37 -22.00 -2.01 21.69
N PHE A 38 -21.23 -1.85 22.76
CA PHE A 38 -20.13 -0.88 22.85
C PHE A 38 -18.77 -1.45 22.38
N TRP A 39 -18.71 -2.73 21.98
CA TRP A 39 -17.47 -3.38 21.51
C TRP A 39 -16.73 -2.60 20.42
N PRO A 40 -17.39 -2.02 19.40
CA PRO A 40 -16.70 -1.20 18.40
C PRO A 40 -15.96 0.00 19.01
N LEU A 41 -16.52 0.65 20.05
CA LEU A 41 -15.87 1.78 20.71
C LEU A 41 -14.67 1.34 21.55
N VAL A 42 -14.73 0.14 22.13
CA VAL A 42 -13.62 -0.46 22.86
C VAL A 42 -12.46 -0.82 21.92
N GLU A 43 -12.75 -1.41 20.76
CA GLU A 43 -11.75 -1.74 19.72
C GLU A 43 -11.13 -0.49 19.08
N ILE A 44 -11.91 0.57 18.88
CA ILE A 44 -11.41 1.88 18.40
C ILE A 44 -10.51 2.55 19.45
N GLN A 45 -10.58 2.13 20.73
CA GLN A 45 -9.81 2.69 21.84
C GLN A 45 -9.98 4.21 21.98
N CYS A 46 -11.22 4.69 21.82
CA CYS A 46 -11.53 6.13 21.97
C CYS A 46 -11.22 6.69 23.37
N SER A 47 -11.14 5.82 24.38
CA SER A 47 -10.60 6.12 25.70
C SER A 47 -10.04 4.85 26.33
N SER A 48 -8.87 4.93 26.95
CA SER A 48 -8.28 3.83 27.73
C SER A 48 -9.15 3.42 28.92
N ASP A 49 -9.98 4.34 29.42
CA ASP A 49 -10.89 4.09 30.55
C ASP A 49 -12.21 3.43 30.13
N LEU A 50 -12.56 3.41 28.84
CA LEU A 50 -13.89 2.98 28.39
C LEU A 50 -14.21 1.54 28.77
N ARG A 51 -13.29 0.60 28.49
CA ARG A 51 -13.48 -0.82 28.78
C ARG A 51 -13.68 -1.07 30.27
N PHE A 52 -12.84 -0.44 31.10
CA PHE A 52 -12.95 -0.52 32.54
C PHE A 52 -14.25 0.10 33.06
N PHE A 53 -14.64 1.26 32.54
CA PHE A 53 -15.89 1.94 32.90
C PHE A 53 -17.13 1.09 32.59
N LEU A 54 -17.26 0.62 31.34
CA LEU A 54 -18.40 -0.20 30.90
C LEU A 54 -18.51 -1.46 31.77
N CYS A 55 -17.42 -2.19 31.95
CA CYS A 55 -17.45 -3.41 32.73
C CYS A 55 -17.67 -3.16 34.23
N SER A 56 -17.23 -2.02 34.78
CA SER A 56 -17.56 -1.63 36.16
C SER A 56 -19.06 -1.34 36.35
N MET A 57 -19.76 -0.93 35.29
CA MET A 57 -21.18 -0.65 35.35
C MET A 57 -22.04 -1.92 35.11
N TYR A 58 -21.61 -2.78 34.19
CA TYR A 58 -22.34 -3.98 33.76
C TYR A 58 -22.02 -5.23 34.54
N THR A 59 -20.77 -5.38 34.98
CA THR A 59 -20.27 -6.48 35.81
C THR A 59 -19.58 -5.90 37.05
N PRO A 60 -20.31 -5.25 37.97
CA PRO A 60 -19.73 -4.52 39.09
C PRO A 60 -18.95 -5.44 40.02
N ILE A 61 -17.85 -4.96 40.60
CA ILE A 61 -17.02 -5.74 41.50
C ILE A 61 -17.82 -6.29 42.69
N CYS A 62 -17.57 -7.55 43.04
CA CYS A 62 -18.11 -8.17 44.24
C CYS A 62 -16.97 -8.52 45.20
N LEU A 63 -17.00 -7.93 46.39
CA LEU A 63 -16.08 -8.20 47.48
C LEU A 63 -16.87 -8.89 48.59
N GLU A 64 -16.45 -10.07 49.02
CA GLU A 64 -17.22 -10.88 50.00
C GLU A 64 -17.39 -10.15 51.34
N ASP A 65 -16.37 -9.39 51.75
CA ASP A 65 -16.33 -8.65 53.01
C ASP A 65 -16.92 -7.22 52.90
N TYR A 66 -17.35 -6.77 51.72
CA TYR A 66 -17.84 -5.41 51.50
C TYR A 66 -19.19 -5.41 50.76
N LYS A 67 -20.26 -5.13 51.52
CA LYS A 67 -21.66 -5.24 51.04
C LYS A 67 -22.22 -3.98 50.37
N LYS A 68 -21.48 -2.86 50.37
CA LYS A 68 -21.93 -1.61 49.73
C LYS A 68 -21.54 -1.62 48.24
N PRO A 69 -22.33 -1.02 47.33
CA PRO A 69 -21.94 -0.87 45.93
C PRO A 69 -20.66 -0.05 45.82
N LEU A 70 -19.73 -0.52 44.99
CA LEU A 70 -18.49 0.18 44.69
C LEU A 70 -18.47 0.54 43.18
N PRO A 71 -18.99 1.71 42.80
CA PRO A 71 -19.07 2.13 41.40
C PRO A 71 -17.72 2.70 40.89
N PRO A 72 -17.56 2.89 39.57
CA PRO A 72 -16.43 3.66 39.04
C PRO A 72 -16.51 5.13 39.48
N CYS A 73 -15.36 5.76 39.72
CA CYS A 73 -15.32 7.19 40.05
C CYS A 73 -15.77 8.06 38.86
N ARG A 74 -16.38 9.21 39.16
CA ARG A 74 -16.85 10.20 38.16
C ARG A 74 -15.78 10.53 37.11
N SER A 75 -14.53 10.74 37.53
CA SER A 75 -13.42 11.06 36.64
C SER A 75 -13.15 9.98 35.58
N VAL A 76 -13.38 8.71 35.90
CA VAL A 76 -13.22 7.59 34.95
C VAL A 76 -14.31 7.67 33.88
N CYS A 77 -15.55 7.91 34.29
CA CYS A 77 -16.67 8.12 33.36
C CYS A 77 -16.45 9.35 32.48
N GLU A 78 -16.00 10.47 33.04
CA GLU A 78 -15.77 11.70 32.29
C GLU A 78 -14.69 11.52 31.22
N ARG A 79 -13.58 10.82 31.52
CA ARG A 79 -12.55 10.49 30.53
C ARG A 79 -13.05 9.52 29.45
N ALA A 80 -13.85 8.52 29.83
CA ALA A 80 -14.49 7.61 28.87
C ALA A 80 -15.46 8.38 27.95
N LYS A 81 -16.33 9.21 28.53
CA LYS A 81 -17.31 10.04 27.80
C LYS A 81 -16.63 11.09 26.93
N ALA A 82 -15.58 11.76 27.39
CA ALA A 82 -14.86 12.77 26.62
C ALA A 82 -14.22 12.19 25.35
N GLY A 83 -13.63 10.99 25.45
CA GLY A 83 -13.05 10.30 24.31
C GLY A 83 -14.08 9.70 23.35
N CYS A 84 -15.17 9.14 23.87
CA CYS A 84 -16.06 8.28 23.10
C CYS A 84 -17.41 8.91 22.72
N SER A 85 -17.91 9.89 23.49
CA SER A 85 -19.16 10.59 23.17
C SER A 85 -19.13 11.33 21.82
N PRO A 86 -18.02 11.95 21.37
CA PRO A 86 -17.96 12.58 20.05
C PRO A 86 -18.16 11.57 18.91
N ILE A 87 -17.60 10.37 19.05
CA ILE A 87 -17.75 9.28 18.08
C ILE A 87 -19.19 8.77 18.08
N MET A 88 -19.79 8.57 19.25
CA MET A 88 -21.21 8.18 19.33
C MET A 88 -22.11 9.20 18.63
N GLN A 89 -21.90 10.50 18.88
CA GLN A 89 -22.70 11.58 18.29
C GLN A 89 -22.55 11.64 16.76
N GLN A 90 -21.36 11.34 16.24
CA GLN A 90 -21.11 11.29 14.79
C GLN A 90 -22.02 10.28 14.07
N TYR A 91 -22.41 9.20 14.74
CA TYR A 91 -23.29 8.16 14.20
C TYR A 91 -24.74 8.28 14.70
N GLY A 92 -25.11 9.42 15.28
CA GLY A 92 -26.48 9.70 15.74
C GLY A 92 -26.83 9.10 17.12
N PHE A 93 -25.85 8.59 17.87
CA PHE A 93 -26.06 8.04 19.21
C PHE A 93 -25.64 9.05 20.28
N ALA A 94 -26.50 9.25 21.29
CA ALA A 94 -26.13 10.04 22.47
C ALA A 94 -25.46 9.15 23.52
N TRP A 95 -24.64 9.76 24.39
CA TRP A 95 -24.17 9.08 25.59
C TRP A 95 -25.38 8.67 26.46
N PRO A 96 -25.52 7.40 26.87
CA PRO A 96 -26.73 6.92 27.55
C PRO A 96 -26.98 7.67 28.87
N GLU A 97 -28.22 8.10 29.11
CA GLU A 97 -28.59 8.83 30.33
C GLU A 97 -28.34 8.01 31.60
N ARG A 98 -28.62 6.70 31.54
CA ARG A 98 -28.33 5.76 32.64
C ARG A 98 -26.83 5.58 32.94
N MET A 99 -25.94 6.07 32.08
CA MET A 99 -24.48 6.12 32.30
C MET A 99 -24.00 7.56 32.49
N SER A 100 -24.86 8.48 32.93
CA SER A 100 -24.46 9.86 33.20
C SER A 100 -23.36 9.91 34.26
N CYS A 101 -22.29 10.66 33.99
CA CYS A 101 -21.18 10.78 34.94
C CYS A 101 -21.57 11.56 36.21
N ASP A 102 -22.61 12.39 36.13
CA ASP A 102 -23.08 13.22 37.24
C ASP A 102 -23.66 12.38 38.40
N SER A 103 -24.14 11.17 38.11
CA SER A 103 -24.67 10.24 39.13
C SER A 103 -23.58 9.44 39.85
N LEU A 104 -22.30 9.58 39.46
CA LEU A 104 -21.19 8.84 40.04
C LEU A 104 -20.47 9.66 41.14
N PRO A 105 -19.95 8.99 42.18
CA PRO A 105 -19.19 9.63 43.27
C PRO A 105 -17.83 10.17 42.81
N VAL A 106 -17.33 11.16 43.54
CA VAL A 106 -16.01 11.77 43.32
C VAL A 106 -14.96 11.06 44.16
N LEU A 107 -13.75 10.87 43.62
CA LEU A 107 -12.64 10.24 44.35
C LEU A 107 -12.28 11.07 45.59
N GLY A 108 -12.24 10.43 46.77
CA GLY A 108 -11.91 11.08 48.04
C GLY A 108 -13.12 11.60 48.84
N ASP A 109 -14.35 11.30 48.40
CA ASP A 109 -15.56 11.53 49.19
C ASP A 109 -15.55 10.63 50.45
N SER A 110 -15.92 11.20 51.60
CA SER A 110 -15.93 10.52 52.90
C SER A 110 -17.09 9.53 53.09
N GLU A 111 -18.16 9.64 52.28
CA GLU A 111 -19.37 8.81 52.46
C GLU A 111 -19.48 7.65 51.47
N VAL A 112 -18.94 7.78 50.25
CA VAL A 112 -19.07 6.79 49.16
C VAL A 112 -17.73 6.54 48.48
N LEU A 113 -17.24 5.31 48.58
CA LEU A 113 -16.02 4.86 47.90
C LEU A 113 -16.27 4.61 46.41
N CYS A 114 -15.26 4.78 45.57
CA CYS A 114 -15.32 4.53 44.14
C CYS A 114 -14.00 4.00 43.58
N MET A 115 -14.05 3.31 42.44
CA MET A 115 -12.88 2.73 41.78
C MET A 115 -12.35 3.61 40.65
N GLY A 116 -11.04 3.83 40.63
CA GLY A 116 -10.32 4.47 39.54
C GLY A 116 -8.81 4.34 39.70
N TYR A 117 -8.06 4.55 38.61
CA TYR A 117 -6.61 4.58 38.63
C TYR A 117 -6.11 5.98 39.02
N ASN A 118 -5.20 6.07 39.99
CA ASN A 118 -4.44 7.30 40.27
C ASN A 118 -3.34 7.44 39.22
N HIS A 119 -3.58 8.26 38.19
CA HIS A 119 -2.50 8.74 37.32
C HIS A 119 -1.80 9.90 38.01
N THR A 120 -0.68 9.66 38.71
CA THR A 120 0.18 10.73 39.24
C THR A 120 1.13 11.35 38.21
N GLU A 121 1.06 10.99 36.93
CA GLU A 121 1.79 11.68 35.86
C GLU A 121 0.97 11.72 34.56
N ALA A 122 0.29 12.84 34.32
CA ALA A 122 -0.01 13.44 33.02
C ALA A 122 -0.99 14.61 33.23
N THR A 123 -0.45 15.82 33.39
CA THR A 123 -1.24 17.05 33.25
C THR A 123 -1.59 17.21 31.77
N THR A 124 -2.71 16.62 31.35
CA THR A 124 -3.33 16.92 30.06
C THR A 124 -4.56 17.77 30.34
N LEU A 125 -4.49 19.04 29.94
CA LEU A 125 -5.59 20.00 29.99
C LEU A 125 -6.84 19.42 29.29
N PRO A 126 -8.06 19.63 29.84
CA PRO A 126 -9.29 19.17 29.21
C PRO A 126 -9.71 20.08 28.04
N PRO A 127 -10.15 19.54 26.89
CA PRO A 127 -10.80 20.35 25.86
C PRO A 127 -12.23 20.70 26.27
N PHE A 128 -12.48 22.01 26.41
CA PHE A 128 -13.81 22.61 26.55
C PHE A 128 -14.66 22.36 25.30
N PHE A 129 -15.89 21.86 25.48
CA PHE A 129 -17.00 22.03 24.54
C PHE A 129 -18.28 22.35 25.31
N GLY A 130 -18.65 23.63 25.33
CA GLY A 130 -19.96 24.10 25.76
C GLY A 130 -21.00 23.98 24.64
N LYS A 131 -22.21 23.55 24.99
CA LYS A 131 -23.40 23.49 24.11
C LYS A 131 -24.00 24.89 23.86
N PRO A 132 -24.71 25.11 22.75
CA PRO A 132 -25.41 26.35 22.44
C PRO A 132 -26.87 26.33 22.91
N THR A 133 -27.37 27.44 23.46
CA THR A 133 -28.82 27.70 23.60
C THR A 133 -29.20 29.03 22.94
N ARG A 134 -30.15 28.89 22.01
CA ARG A 134 -30.98 29.78 21.18
C ARG A 134 -30.95 31.33 21.36
N PRO A 135 -31.15 32.10 20.26
CA PRO A 135 -31.27 33.55 20.29
C PRO A 135 -32.74 33.98 20.52
N ALA A 136 -32.97 34.82 21.54
CA ALA A 136 -34.15 35.67 21.58
C ALA A 136 -33.79 37.01 20.93
N LYS A 137 -34.69 37.44 20.05
CA LYS A 137 -34.75 38.72 19.33
C LYS A 137 -34.33 39.89 20.21
N ASP A 138 -33.63 40.86 19.63
CA ASP A 138 -34.02 42.24 19.86
C ASP A 138 -33.88 43.11 18.62
N VAL A 139 -34.95 43.88 18.42
CA VAL A 139 -35.14 44.89 17.39
C VAL A 139 -34.12 46.01 17.62
N ALA A 140 -33.50 46.45 16.53
CA ALA A 140 -32.60 47.60 16.39
C ALA A 140 -33.02 48.82 17.21
N LYS A 141 -32.06 49.64 17.70
CA LYS A 141 -32.31 51.05 18.03
C LYS A 141 -31.00 51.84 18.12
N ASN A 142 -30.83 52.84 17.25
CA ASN A 142 -29.90 53.95 17.43
C ASN A 142 -30.70 55.26 17.58
N LEU A 143 -31.25 55.63 18.74
CA LEU A 143 -31.63 54.92 19.99
C LEU A 143 -30.63 53.96 20.73
N THR A 144 -29.30 54.25 20.69
CA THR A 144 -28.16 53.81 21.58
C THR A 144 -27.27 52.58 21.16
N PRO A 145 -25.99 52.40 21.62
CA PRO A 145 -24.77 52.76 20.86
C PRO A 145 -23.62 51.70 20.76
N LEU A 146 -22.60 52.04 19.93
CA LEU A 146 -21.16 51.65 19.89
C LEU A 146 -20.64 50.21 19.53
N ASP A 147 -19.81 50.20 18.46
CA ASP A 147 -18.43 49.66 18.31
C ASP A 147 -18.02 48.22 18.76
N GLY A 148 -17.24 47.51 17.93
CA GLY A 148 -16.39 46.38 18.36
C GLY A 148 -16.56 45.01 17.67
N GLN A 149 -15.55 44.66 16.86
CA GLN A 149 -15.04 43.34 16.42
C GLN A 149 -15.79 42.02 16.79
N ARG A 150 -16.09 41.23 15.74
CA ARG A 150 -16.50 39.80 15.82
C ARG A 150 -15.34 38.87 16.22
N PRO A 151 -15.57 37.83 17.05
CA PRO A 151 -14.64 36.70 17.20
C PRO A 151 -14.91 35.58 16.17
N SER A 152 -13.82 35.06 15.63
CA SER A 152 -13.70 34.05 14.56
C SER A 152 -14.11 32.64 15.00
N GLY A 153 -14.75 31.89 14.09
CA GLY A 153 -15.06 30.46 14.26
C GLY A 153 -13.83 29.55 14.23
N LEU A 154 -14.02 28.31 14.72
CA LEU A 154 -13.02 27.25 14.86
C LEU A 154 -12.33 26.93 13.51
N ASP A 155 -11.03 27.16 13.46
CA ASP A 155 -10.16 27.07 12.28
C ASP A 155 -9.74 25.62 11.96
N CYS A 156 -10.68 24.76 11.55
CA CYS A 156 -10.34 23.51 10.86
C CYS A 156 -10.24 23.80 9.36
N GLY A 157 -9.12 24.38 8.91
CA GLY A 157 -8.93 24.65 7.50
C GLY A 157 -7.67 25.41 7.10
N GLN A 158 -7.03 26.18 7.99
CA GLN A 158 -5.88 27.00 7.57
C GLN A 158 -4.50 26.41 7.81
N THR A 159 -4.35 25.38 8.66
CA THR A 159 -3.02 24.80 8.94
C THR A 159 -2.98 23.27 8.82
N CYS A 160 -2.26 22.80 7.79
CA CYS A 160 -1.92 21.38 7.64
C CYS A 160 -0.92 20.96 8.72
N LYS A 161 -1.16 19.82 9.37
CA LYS A 161 -0.26 19.24 10.40
C LYS A 161 -0.13 17.74 10.17
N CYS A 162 0.98 17.15 10.61
CA CYS A 162 1.18 15.71 10.51
C CYS A 162 0.25 15.02 11.52
N LYS A 163 -0.81 14.37 11.04
CA LYS A 163 -1.84 13.72 11.85
C LYS A 163 -1.66 12.20 11.78
N ALA A 164 -2.01 11.50 12.84
CA ALA A 164 -2.13 10.03 12.79
C ALA A 164 -3.07 9.62 11.64
N PRO A 165 -2.75 8.57 10.87
CA PRO A 165 -1.71 7.55 11.10
C PRO A 165 -0.29 7.90 10.57
N LEU A 166 -0.05 9.12 10.07
CA LEU A 166 1.30 9.56 9.69
C LEU A 166 2.15 9.83 10.94
N ILE A 167 3.48 9.71 10.79
CA ILE A 167 4.42 9.75 11.91
C ILE A 167 5.14 11.12 11.91
N PRO A 168 4.92 11.98 12.92
CA PRO A 168 5.62 13.26 13.04
C PRO A 168 7.07 13.05 13.48
N ILE A 169 8.00 13.72 12.81
CA ILE A 169 9.42 13.74 13.16
C ILE A 169 9.71 15.02 13.95
N SER A 170 9.71 14.93 15.27
CA SER A 170 9.92 16.10 16.15
C SER A 170 11.36 16.29 16.59
N LYS A 171 12.17 15.23 16.62
CA LYS A 171 13.55 15.27 17.14
C LYS A 171 14.53 15.67 16.05
N GLU A 172 15.34 16.70 16.31
CA GLU A 172 16.43 17.14 15.41
C GLU A 172 17.49 16.05 15.18
N SER A 173 17.64 15.14 16.13
CA SER A 173 18.57 14.01 16.02
C SER A 173 18.14 12.96 14.98
N HIS A 174 16.90 13.03 14.47
CA HIS A 174 16.40 12.05 13.51
C HIS A 174 17.03 12.30 12.13
N PRO A 175 17.51 11.26 11.41
CA PRO A 175 18.16 11.43 10.10
C PRO A 175 17.34 12.15 9.02
N LEU A 176 16.02 12.16 9.16
CA LEU A 176 15.07 12.71 8.19
C LEU A 176 14.53 14.08 8.61
N TYR A 177 14.99 14.63 9.74
CA TYR A 177 14.59 15.93 10.22
C TYR A 177 14.96 17.02 9.21
N ASN A 178 13.97 17.83 8.86
CA ASN A 178 13.95 18.84 7.79
C ASN A 178 14.25 18.32 6.37
N ARG A 179 14.19 17.01 6.13
CA ARG A 179 14.46 16.42 4.80
C ARG A 179 13.23 15.89 4.08
N ILE A 180 12.24 15.42 4.83
CA ILE A 180 11.04 14.82 4.25
C ILE A 180 9.83 15.74 4.34
N ARG A 181 8.97 15.64 3.32
CA ARG A 181 7.71 16.38 3.25
C ARG A 181 6.65 15.47 2.64
N THR A 182 5.54 15.30 3.35
CA THR A 182 4.37 14.54 2.88
C THR A 182 3.16 15.47 2.92
N GLY A 183 2.40 15.56 1.82
CA GLY A 183 1.16 16.34 1.80
C GLY A 183 1.33 17.79 2.23
N LYS A 184 2.37 18.46 1.73
CA LYS A 184 2.80 19.84 2.08
C LYS A 184 3.29 20.07 3.52
N VAL A 185 3.32 19.05 4.38
CA VAL A 185 3.81 19.16 5.77
C VAL A 185 5.24 18.63 5.88
N LEU A 186 6.14 19.47 6.40
CA LEU A 186 7.54 19.11 6.68
C LEU A 186 7.60 18.14 7.88
N ASN A 187 8.59 17.26 7.92
CA ASN A 187 8.83 16.35 9.05
C ASN A 187 7.66 15.41 9.33
N CYS A 188 7.04 14.90 8.26
CA CYS A 188 5.92 13.98 8.34
C CYS A 188 6.25 12.74 7.51
N ALA A 189 6.29 11.58 8.14
CA ALA A 189 6.65 10.31 7.53
C ALA A 189 5.43 9.41 7.31
N ILE A 190 5.48 8.62 6.24
CA ILE A 190 4.51 7.56 5.95
C ILE A 190 4.83 6.34 6.82
N PRO A 191 3.83 5.76 7.51
CA PRO A 191 4.04 4.56 8.33
C PRO A 191 4.43 3.36 7.46
N CYS A 192 4.97 2.31 8.09
CA CYS A 192 5.42 1.09 7.42
C CYS A 192 4.38 0.46 6.46
N TYR A 193 3.10 0.57 6.79
CA TYR A 193 1.99 0.04 6.01
C TYR A 193 1.08 1.17 5.53
N GLN A 194 0.58 1.06 4.29
CA GLN A 194 -0.27 2.08 3.67
C GLN A 194 -1.47 2.44 4.57
N PRO A 195 -1.64 3.72 4.98
CA PRO A 195 -2.73 4.14 5.85
C PRO A 195 -4.14 4.11 5.24
N TYR A 196 -4.26 4.13 3.90
CA TYR A 196 -5.58 4.14 3.25
C TYR A 196 -6.25 2.77 3.18
N PHE A 197 -5.47 1.68 3.34
CA PHE A 197 -5.95 0.32 3.12
C PHE A 197 -6.20 -0.39 4.44
N THR A 198 -7.27 -1.18 4.46
CA THR A 198 -7.67 -2.04 5.58
C THR A 198 -6.69 -3.20 5.75
N GLN A 199 -6.79 -3.91 6.88
CA GLN A 199 -5.93 -5.07 7.15
C GLN A 199 -6.21 -6.23 6.16
N ASP A 200 -7.46 -6.40 5.76
CA ASP A 200 -7.86 -7.42 4.77
C ASP A 200 -7.29 -7.08 3.38
N GLU A 201 -7.34 -5.82 2.96
CA GLU A 201 -6.72 -5.36 1.70
C GLU A 201 -5.20 -5.56 1.73
N LYS A 202 -4.51 -5.28 2.84
CA LYS A 202 -3.06 -5.53 2.98
C LYS A 202 -2.73 -7.03 2.91
N THR A 203 -3.56 -7.87 3.52
CA THR A 203 -3.42 -9.33 3.49
C THR A 203 -3.64 -9.86 2.09
N PHE A 204 -4.68 -9.39 1.40
CA PHE A 204 -4.97 -9.74 0.02
C PHE A 204 -3.86 -9.27 -0.92
N ALA A 205 -3.33 -8.06 -0.76
CA ALA A 205 -2.19 -7.57 -1.54
C ALA A 205 -0.96 -8.48 -1.40
N THR A 206 -0.69 -8.95 -0.18
CA THR A 206 0.40 -9.90 0.09
C THR A 206 0.18 -11.23 -0.61
N PHE A 207 -1.03 -11.80 -0.51
CA PHE A 207 -1.40 -13.01 -1.24
C PHE A 207 -1.30 -12.83 -2.76
N TRP A 208 -1.82 -11.73 -3.29
CA TRP A 208 -1.88 -11.42 -4.71
C TRP A 208 -0.49 -11.31 -5.34
N ILE A 209 0.38 -10.50 -4.74
CA ILE A 209 1.79 -10.39 -5.17
C ILE A 209 2.49 -11.75 -5.04
N GLY A 210 2.20 -12.49 -3.97
CA GLY A 210 2.75 -13.82 -3.74
C GLY A 210 2.42 -14.82 -4.83
N LEU A 211 1.12 -14.98 -5.13
CA LEU A 211 0.62 -15.88 -6.16
C LEU A 211 1.26 -15.59 -7.52
N TRP A 212 1.22 -14.33 -7.96
CA TRP A 212 1.72 -13.96 -9.28
C TRP A 212 3.25 -14.04 -9.37
N SER A 213 3.97 -13.75 -8.29
CA SER A 213 5.44 -13.88 -8.28
C SER A 213 5.89 -15.33 -8.38
N ILE A 214 5.22 -16.26 -7.70
CA ILE A 214 5.51 -17.69 -7.78
C ILE A 214 5.21 -18.24 -9.18
N LEU A 215 4.05 -17.90 -9.76
CA LEU A 215 3.71 -18.30 -11.12
C LEU A 215 4.70 -17.74 -12.15
N CYS A 216 5.10 -16.47 -11.98
CA CYS A 216 6.12 -15.84 -12.80
C CYS A 216 7.46 -16.56 -12.68
N PHE A 217 7.90 -16.88 -11.46
CA PHE A 217 9.14 -17.59 -11.18
C PHE A 217 9.16 -18.98 -11.85
N LEU A 218 8.11 -19.77 -11.69
CA LEU A 218 8.03 -21.12 -12.28
C LEU A 218 8.06 -21.07 -13.82
N SER A 219 7.27 -20.16 -14.40
CA SER A 219 7.18 -19.99 -15.86
C SER A 219 8.53 -19.54 -16.45
N THR A 220 9.15 -18.52 -15.87
CA THR A 220 10.43 -17.97 -16.34
C THR A 220 11.60 -18.92 -16.07
N SER A 221 11.63 -19.61 -14.93
CA SER A 221 12.63 -20.65 -14.63
C SER A 221 12.61 -21.76 -15.67
N THR A 222 11.42 -22.25 -16.03
CA THR A 222 11.25 -23.27 -17.08
C THR A 222 11.78 -22.77 -18.43
N THR A 223 11.56 -21.50 -18.73
CA THR A 223 12.02 -20.84 -19.96
C THR A 223 13.53 -20.75 -20.04
N VAL A 224 14.15 -20.23 -18.98
CA VAL A 224 15.61 -20.13 -18.87
C VAL A 224 16.25 -21.51 -18.88
N ALA A 225 15.73 -22.47 -18.11
CA ALA A 225 16.24 -23.84 -18.08
C ALA A 225 16.17 -24.51 -19.46
N THR A 226 15.06 -24.35 -20.18
CA THR A 226 14.91 -24.87 -21.55
C THR A 226 15.95 -24.28 -22.49
N PHE A 227 16.25 -22.98 -22.37
CA PHE A 227 17.31 -22.34 -23.14
C PHE A 227 18.70 -22.88 -22.78
N LEU A 228 18.99 -23.10 -21.50
CA LEU A 228 20.28 -23.65 -21.06
C LEU A 228 20.49 -25.10 -21.56
N ILE A 229 19.42 -25.88 -21.70
CA ILE A 229 19.46 -27.24 -22.25
C ILE A 229 19.74 -27.23 -23.75
N ASP A 230 19.12 -26.32 -24.50
CA ASP A 230 19.24 -26.23 -25.97
C ASP A 230 19.34 -24.76 -26.42
N MET A 231 20.56 -24.21 -26.34
CA MET A 231 20.83 -22.81 -26.69
C MET A 231 20.73 -22.57 -28.21
N GLU A 232 21.10 -23.55 -29.03
CA GLU A 232 21.16 -23.41 -30.49
C GLU A 232 19.78 -23.27 -31.14
N ARG A 233 18.74 -23.78 -30.45
CA ARG A 233 17.35 -23.65 -30.85
C ARG A 233 16.85 -22.20 -30.91
N PHE A 234 17.37 -21.31 -30.06
CA PHE A 234 16.84 -19.95 -29.90
C PHE A 234 17.72 -18.91 -30.59
N LYS A 235 17.54 -18.77 -31.90
CA LYS A 235 18.23 -17.77 -32.73
C LYS A 235 17.50 -16.42 -32.71
N TYR A 236 18.19 -15.35 -33.09
CA TYR A 236 17.49 -14.10 -33.42
C TYR A 236 16.50 -14.35 -34.56
N PRO A 237 15.34 -13.68 -34.58
CA PRO A 237 14.88 -12.59 -33.69
C PRO A 237 14.16 -13.05 -32.41
N GLU A 238 14.07 -14.36 -32.13
CA GLU A 238 13.34 -14.88 -30.94
C GLU A 238 14.14 -14.77 -29.64
N ARG A 239 15.47 -14.79 -29.74
CA ARG A 239 16.40 -14.80 -28.58
C ARG A 239 16.14 -13.71 -27.51
N PRO A 240 15.75 -12.47 -27.83
CA PRO A 240 15.37 -11.47 -26.82
C PRO A 240 14.26 -11.91 -25.85
N ILE A 241 13.34 -12.80 -26.25
CA ILE A 241 12.28 -13.33 -25.38
C ILE A 241 12.89 -14.08 -24.19
N ILE A 242 14.00 -14.80 -24.40
CA ILE A 242 14.69 -15.53 -23.35
C ILE A 242 15.33 -14.58 -22.35
N PHE A 243 15.99 -13.51 -22.81
CA PHE A 243 16.59 -12.51 -21.91
C PHE A 243 15.54 -11.72 -21.14
N LEU A 244 14.41 -11.42 -21.77
CA LEU A 244 13.24 -10.85 -21.11
C LEU A 244 12.74 -11.79 -20.00
N SER A 245 12.60 -13.09 -20.29
CA SER A 245 12.23 -14.11 -19.30
C SER A 245 13.24 -14.19 -18.15
N ALA A 246 14.54 -14.14 -18.44
CA ALA A 246 15.59 -14.11 -17.43
C ALA A 246 15.51 -12.87 -16.53
N CYS A 247 15.17 -11.70 -17.07
CA CYS A 247 14.92 -10.51 -16.26
C CYS A 247 13.73 -10.72 -15.31
N TYR A 248 12.63 -11.28 -15.82
CA TYR A 248 11.44 -11.54 -15.00
C TYR A 248 11.65 -12.64 -13.95
N LEU A 249 12.57 -13.58 -14.18
CA LEU A 249 13.03 -14.51 -13.16
C LEU A 249 13.57 -13.74 -11.94
N PHE A 250 14.50 -12.80 -12.15
CA PHE A 250 15.04 -12.00 -11.04
C PHE A 250 14.03 -11.03 -10.44
N VAL A 251 13.14 -10.42 -11.24
CA VAL A 251 12.03 -9.60 -10.72
C VAL A 251 11.14 -10.44 -9.80
N SER A 252 10.80 -11.66 -10.19
CA SER A 252 9.99 -12.57 -9.36
C SER A 252 10.71 -12.95 -8.06
N VAL A 253 12.03 -13.18 -8.12
CA VAL A 253 12.86 -13.41 -6.93
C VAL A 253 12.82 -12.21 -5.99
N GLY A 254 12.83 -10.97 -6.48
CA GLY A 254 12.69 -9.78 -5.65
C GLY A 254 11.41 -9.76 -4.81
N TYR A 255 10.27 -10.11 -5.42
CA TYR A 255 9.01 -10.24 -4.69
C TYR A 255 9.00 -11.45 -3.74
N ILE A 256 9.60 -12.58 -4.12
CA ILE A 256 9.71 -13.77 -3.26
C ILE A 256 10.57 -13.47 -2.03
N VAL A 257 11.70 -12.75 -2.19
CA VAL A 257 12.53 -12.30 -1.07
C VAL A 257 11.69 -11.49 -0.09
N ARG A 258 10.85 -10.56 -0.58
CA ARG A 258 9.90 -9.83 0.26
C ARG A 258 8.92 -10.75 1.00
N LEU A 259 8.40 -11.80 0.36
CA LEU A 259 7.46 -12.72 0.98
C LEU A 259 8.11 -13.53 2.12
N VAL A 260 9.34 -13.99 1.90
CA VAL A 260 10.08 -14.81 2.87
C VAL A 260 10.63 -13.96 4.01
N ALA A 261 11.23 -12.81 3.70
CA ALA A 261 11.82 -11.92 4.71
C ALA A 261 10.75 -11.13 5.48
N GLY A 262 9.58 -10.90 4.88
CA GLY A 262 8.49 -10.12 5.46
C GLY A 262 8.55 -8.63 5.11
N HIS A 263 7.37 -8.01 5.05
CA HIS A 263 7.17 -6.61 4.64
C HIS A 263 8.02 -5.62 5.47
N ALA A 264 7.96 -5.72 6.80
CA ALA A 264 8.63 -4.78 7.70
C ALA A 264 10.16 -4.86 7.58
N ASN A 265 10.72 -6.06 7.42
CA ASN A 265 12.17 -6.27 7.35
C ASN A 265 12.80 -5.76 6.04
N VAL A 266 12.00 -5.65 4.98
CA VAL A 266 12.47 -5.15 3.68
C VAL A 266 12.23 -3.66 3.53
N ALA A 267 11.02 -3.18 3.80
CA ALA A 267 10.61 -1.82 3.44
C ALA A 267 10.59 -0.81 4.59
N CYS A 268 10.77 -1.23 5.84
CA CYS A 268 10.53 -0.39 7.00
C CYS A 268 11.74 -0.26 7.93
N ASN A 269 11.87 0.92 8.53
CA ASN A 269 12.86 1.15 9.57
C ASN A 269 12.35 0.58 10.91
N PRO A 270 13.10 -0.33 11.57
CA PRO A 270 12.65 -0.97 12.81
C PRO A 270 12.63 -0.04 14.02
N GLU A 271 13.44 1.03 14.03
CA GLU A 271 13.57 1.96 15.15
C GLU A 271 12.46 3.03 15.14
N TYR A 272 12.10 3.52 13.96
CA TYR A 272 11.19 4.67 13.80
C TYR A 272 9.81 4.29 13.24
N HIS A 273 9.59 3.01 12.91
CA HIS A 273 8.30 2.46 12.44
C HIS A 273 7.69 3.11 11.17
N HIS A 274 8.49 3.86 10.40
CA HIS A 274 8.13 4.40 9.09
C HIS A 274 8.83 3.63 7.96
N ILE A 275 8.42 3.83 6.69
CA ILE A 275 9.10 3.24 5.53
C ILE A 275 10.53 3.78 5.35
N HIS A 276 11.39 3.07 4.62
CA HIS A 276 12.71 3.59 4.26
C HIS A 276 12.59 4.78 3.28
N TYR A 277 13.28 5.88 3.55
CA TYR A 277 13.34 7.07 2.68
C TYR A 277 14.70 7.26 2.01
N GLU A 278 15.75 6.67 2.58
CA GLU A 278 17.12 6.74 2.09
C GLU A 278 17.71 5.33 2.04
N THR A 279 18.73 5.14 1.23
CA THR A 279 19.42 3.84 1.03
C THR A 279 20.24 3.39 2.24
N THR A 280 20.24 4.17 3.32
CA THR A 280 20.95 3.92 4.60
C THR A 280 20.25 2.86 5.46
N GLY A 281 19.73 1.80 4.84
CA GLY A 281 18.97 0.72 5.47
C GLY A 281 19.64 -0.66 5.40
N PRO A 282 18.92 -1.74 5.74
CA PRO A 282 19.39 -3.10 5.62
C PRO A 282 19.80 -3.44 4.18
N ALA A 283 20.83 -4.29 4.03
CA ALA A 283 21.24 -4.81 2.72
C ALA A 283 20.08 -5.41 1.91
N LEU A 284 19.05 -5.94 2.59
CA LEU A 284 17.85 -6.52 1.98
C LEU A 284 17.05 -5.51 1.14
N CYS A 285 16.86 -4.28 1.61
CA CYS A 285 16.14 -3.24 0.86
C CYS A 285 16.84 -2.96 -0.48
N THR A 286 18.16 -2.76 -0.45
CA THR A 286 18.98 -2.54 -1.64
C THR A 286 18.99 -3.74 -2.59
N VAL A 287 19.05 -4.97 -2.05
CA VAL A 287 18.98 -6.20 -2.87
C VAL A 287 17.63 -6.30 -3.58
N VAL A 288 16.52 -6.06 -2.88
CA VAL A 288 15.18 -6.08 -3.49
C VAL A 288 15.04 -4.98 -4.53
N PHE A 289 15.54 -3.77 -4.25
CA PHE A 289 15.60 -2.69 -5.23
C PHE A 289 16.34 -3.12 -6.50
N LEU A 290 17.53 -3.71 -6.39
CA LEU A 290 18.30 -4.17 -7.56
C LEU A 290 17.54 -5.27 -8.32
N LEU A 291 16.95 -6.25 -7.63
CA LEU A 291 16.18 -7.32 -8.25
C LEU A 291 14.97 -6.79 -9.04
N LEU A 292 14.29 -5.76 -8.54
CA LEU A 292 13.09 -5.21 -9.18
C LEU A 292 13.42 -4.13 -10.22
N TYR A 293 14.24 -3.15 -9.86
CA TYR A 293 14.50 -1.97 -10.70
C TYR A 293 15.45 -2.27 -11.85
N PHE A 294 16.62 -2.86 -11.58
CA PHE A 294 17.62 -3.12 -12.63
C PHE A 294 17.04 -4.07 -13.68
N PHE A 295 16.48 -5.21 -13.24
CA PHE A 295 15.93 -6.20 -14.16
C PHE A 295 14.62 -5.75 -14.81
N GLY A 296 13.79 -4.95 -14.13
CA GLY A 296 12.60 -4.34 -14.75
C GLY A 296 12.93 -3.33 -15.84
N MET A 297 14.01 -2.55 -15.67
CA MET A 297 14.50 -1.63 -16.70
C MET A 297 15.16 -2.40 -17.86
N ALA A 298 15.95 -3.43 -17.55
CA ALA A 298 16.54 -4.29 -18.55
C ALA A 298 15.48 -5.02 -19.39
N SER A 299 14.42 -5.54 -18.78
CA SER A 299 13.33 -6.22 -19.50
C SER A 299 12.63 -5.27 -20.48
N SER A 300 12.43 -4.01 -20.08
CA SER A 300 11.83 -2.98 -20.94
C SER A 300 12.70 -2.69 -22.17
N ILE A 301 14.02 -2.64 -22.01
CA ILE A 301 14.96 -2.49 -23.14
C ILE A 301 14.99 -3.75 -24.01
N TRP A 302 14.96 -4.95 -23.41
CA TRP A 302 14.85 -6.19 -24.16
C TRP A 302 13.56 -6.28 -24.98
N TRP A 303 12.46 -5.71 -24.51
CA TRP A 303 11.24 -5.57 -25.29
C TRP A 303 11.40 -4.61 -26.48
N VAL A 304 12.11 -3.48 -26.31
CA VAL A 304 12.46 -2.60 -27.44
C VAL A 304 13.34 -3.32 -28.45
N ILE A 305 14.34 -4.09 -28.00
CA ILE A 305 15.21 -4.89 -28.86
C ILE A 305 14.41 -5.99 -29.59
N LEU A 306 13.45 -6.62 -28.91
CA LEU A 306 12.54 -7.59 -29.53
C LEU A 306 11.72 -6.92 -30.64
N SER A 307 11.18 -5.73 -30.39
CA SER A 307 10.43 -4.95 -31.38
C SER A 307 11.30 -4.55 -32.58
N LEU A 308 12.53 -4.09 -32.33
CA LEU A 308 13.51 -3.73 -33.35
C LEU A 308 13.91 -4.94 -34.20
N THR A 309 14.32 -6.05 -33.58
CA THR A 309 14.77 -7.25 -34.29
C THR A 309 13.63 -7.90 -35.07
N TRP A 310 12.41 -7.84 -34.54
CA TRP A 310 11.22 -8.21 -35.29
C TRP A 310 11.00 -7.31 -36.51
N PHE A 311 11.10 -5.98 -36.38
CA PHE A 311 11.02 -5.06 -37.51
C PHE A 311 12.11 -5.32 -38.57
N LEU A 312 13.35 -5.56 -38.15
CA LEU A 312 14.46 -5.85 -39.07
C LEU A 312 14.21 -7.15 -39.84
N ALA A 313 13.73 -8.19 -39.16
CA ALA A 313 13.36 -9.44 -39.82
C ALA A 313 12.16 -9.24 -40.75
N ALA A 314 11.11 -8.58 -40.29
CA ALA A 314 9.79 -8.45 -40.92
C ALA A 314 9.70 -7.41 -42.04
N GLY A 315 10.18 -6.21 -41.77
CA GLY A 315 10.17 -5.12 -42.75
C GLY A 315 11.40 -5.13 -43.63
N MET A 316 12.58 -5.29 -43.03
CA MET A 316 13.86 -5.17 -43.75
C MET A 316 14.37 -6.51 -44.31
N LYS A 317 13.67 -7.62 -44.03
CA LYS A 317 14.01 -8.98 -44.48
C LYS A 317 15.41 -9.44 -44.05
N TRP A 318 15.89 -8.98 -42.90
CA TRP A 318 17.19 -9.41 -42.37
C TRP A 318 17.14 -10.87 -41.94
N GLY A 319 18.18 -11.62 -42.31
CA GLY A 319 18.40 -12.99 -41.83
C GLY A 319 18.89 -13.02 -40.39
N ASN A 320 18.79 -14.20 -39.76
CA ASN A 320 19.18 -14.39 -38.36
C ASN A 320 20.66 -14.07 -38.10
N GLU A 321 21.55 -14.38 -39.04
CA GLU A 321 23.00 -14.10 -38.94
C GLU A 321 23.30 -12.60 -39.00
N ALA A 322 22.61 -11.86 -39.88
CA ALA A 322 22.76 -10.41 -39.99
C ALA A 322 22.35 -9.72 -38.69
N ILE A 323 21.24 -10.14 -38.06
CA ILE A 323 20.81 -9.61 -36.77
C ILE A 323 21.78 -10.03 -35.66
N ALA A 324 22.21 -11.30 -35.64
CA ALA A 324 23.14 -11.81 -34.63
C ALA A 324 24.50 -11.09 -34.64
N GLY A 325 24.94 -10.60 -35.80
CA GLY A 325 26.16 -9.78 -35.93
C GLY A 325 26.14 -8.50 -35.09
N TYR A 326 24.96 -7.98 -34.74
CA TYR A 326 24.80 -6.78 -33.88
C TYR A 326 24.47 -7.11 -32.42
N SER A 327 24.48 -8.39 -32.03
CA SER A 327 24.08 -8.84 -30.69
C SER A 327 24.86 -8.15 -29.55
N GLN A 328 26.13 -7.84 -29.76
CA GLN A 328 26.97 -7.13 -28.79
C GLN A 328 26.39 -5.77 -28.41
N TYR A 329 25.87 -5.01 -29.39
CA TYR A 329 25.25 -3.70 -29.13
C TYR A 329 23.93 -3.83 -28.40
N PHE A 330 23.14 -4.87 -28.70
CA PHE A 330 21.89 -5.15 -27.99
C PHE A 330 22.15 -5.43 -26.51
N HIS A 331 23.14 -6.27 -26.21
CA HIS A 331 23.55 -6.57 -24.85
C HIS A 331 24.13 -5.35 -24.14
N LEU A 332 24.98 -4.57 -24.81
CA LEU A 332 25.55 -3.35 -24.26
C LEU A 332 24.43 -2.39 -23.82
N ALA A 333 23.45 -2.12 -24.69
CA ALA A 333 22.33 -1.24 -24.35
C ALA A 333 21.47 -1.79 -23.21
N ALA A 334 21.11 -3.08 -23.26
CA ALA A 334 20.22 -3.72 -22.29
C ALA A 334 20.81 -3.82 -20.88
N TRP A 335 22.14 -3.85 -20.74
CA TRP A 335 22.80 -3.98 -19.44
C TRP A 335 23.41 -2.68 -18.94
N LEU A 336 24.06 -1.89 -19.81
CA LEU A 336 24.73 -0.67 -19.39
C LEU A 336 23.73 0.41 -18.99
N ILE A 337 22.63 0.59 -19.73
CA ILE A 337 21.65 1.64 -19.44
C ILE A 337 20.98 1.40 -18.06
N PRO A 338 20.45 0.19 -17.75
CA PRO A 338 19.91 -0.08 -16.41
C PRO A 338 20.97 -0.03 -15.31
N SER A 339 22.22 -0.43 -15.60
CA SER A 339 23.33 -0.33 -14.62
C SER A 339 23.59 1.13 -14.25
N ALA A 340 23.78 1.99 -15.26
CA ALA A 340 24.02 3.41 -15.04
C ALA A 340 22.87 4.07 -14.28
N LYS A 341 21.62 3.74 -14.61
CA LYS A 341 20.44 4.22 -13.88
C LYS A 341 20.41 3.74 -12.43
N SER A 342 20.69 2.45 -12.20
CA SER A 342 20.69 1.88 -10.84
C SER A 342 21.79 2.51 -9.98
N ILE A 343 22.99 2.69 -10.54
CA ILE A 343 24.11 3.38 -9.87
C ILE A 343 23.73 4.82 -9.55
N ALA A 344 23.10 5.54 -10.49
CA ALA A 344 22.65 6.92 -10.25
C ALA A 344 21.63 6.99 -9.10
N VAL A 345 20.64 6.09 -9.06
CA VAL A 345 19.65 6.03 -7.97
C VAL A 345 20.31 5.76 -6.62
N LEU A 346 21.27 4.83 -6.56
CA LEU A 346 22.01 4.51 -5.33
C LEU A 346 22.92 5.67 -4.90
N ALA A 347 23.62 6.30 -5.84
CA ALA A 347 24.49 7.44 -5.56
C ALA A 347 23.70 8.65 -5.02
N LEU A 348 22.47 8.85 -5.51
CA LEU A 348 21.53 9.86 -5.02
C LEU A 348 20.77 9.43 -3.75
N SER A 349 21.09 8.26 -3.19
CA SER A 349 20.40 7.67 -2.02
C SER A 349 18.87 7.65 -2.14
N SER A 350 18.37 7.50 -3.37
CA SER A 350 16.96 7.71 -3.74
C SER A 350 16.12 6.44 -3.71
N VAL A 351 16.63 5.37 -3.10
CA VAL A 351 15.89 4.12 -2.86
C VAL A 351 14.97 4.29 -1.67
N ASP A 352 13.68 4.03 -1.87
CA ASP A 352 12.62 4.20 -0.89
C ASP A 352 11.67 2.99 -0.81
N GLY A 353 11.07 2.79 0.36
CA GLY A 353 10.14 1.71 0.64
C GLY A 353 8.75 1.96 0.05
N ASP A 354 8.14 0.91 -0.47
CA ASP A 354 6.74 0.88 -0.91
C ASP A 354 5.85 0.38 0.25
N PRO A 355 4.97 1.23 0.81
CA PRO A 355 4.10 0.86 1.93
C PRO A 355 2.97 -0.12 1.56
N VAL A 356 2.74 -0.36 0.27
CA VAL A 356 1.73 -1.30 -0.25
C VAL A 356 2.36 -2.66 -0.51
N ALA A 357 3.40 -2.71 -1.35
CA ALA A 357 4.03 -3.97 -1.73
C ALA A 357 5.06 -4.48 -0.71
N GLY A 358 5.58 -3.62 0.18
CA GLY A 358 6.62 -4.01 1.14
C GLY A 358 7.96 -4.30 0.50
N VAL A 359 8.24 -3.68 -0.65
CA VAL A 359 9.50 -3.78 -1.37
C VAL A 359 10.20 -2.43 -1.37
N CYS A 360 11.47 -2.41 -1.75
CA CYS A 360 12.18 -1.15 -2.02
C CYS A 360 12.25 -0.89 -3.52
N TYR A 361 11.98 0.35 -3.90
CA TYR A 361 12.02 0.83 -5.28
C TYR A 361 12.54 2.27 -5.31
N VAL A 362 12.36 2.99 -6.41
CA VAL A 362 12.67 4.41 -6.52
C VAL A 362 11.41 5.18 -6.89
N GLY A 363 11.19 6.31 -6.22
CA GLY A 363 10.06 7.19 -6.52
C GLY A 363 8.75 6.78 -5.83
N ASN A 364 8.81 5.92 -4.82
CA ASN A 364 7.64 5.63 -3.99
C ASN A 364 7.24 6.85 -3.15
N GLN A 365 8.21 7.65 -2.73
CA GLN A 365 8.04 8.81 -1.85
C GLN A 365 8.37 10.14 -2.55
N SER A 366 9.10 10.13 -3.66
CA SER A 366 9.45 11.33 -4.43
C SER A 366 8.88 11.29 -5.85
N LEU A 367 8.04 12.29 -6.18
CA LEU A 367 7.48 12.46 -7.52
C LEU A 367 8.54 12.81 -8.57
N GLU A 368 9.62 13.50 -8.18
CA GLU A 368 10.72 13.84 -9.09
C GLU A 368 11.49 12.58 -9.49
N ASN A 369 11.80 11.74 -8.51
CA ASN A 369 12.46 10.46 -8.75
C ASN A 369 11.57 9.50 -9.54
N LEU A 370 10.26 9.46 -9.27
CA LEU A 370 9.29 8.69 -10.05
C LEU A 370 9.31 9.13 -11.52
N ARG A 371 9.25 10.44 -11.79
CA ARG A 371 9.26 11.00 -13.14
C ARG A 371 10.56 10.68 -13.88
N GLY A 372 11.70 10.98 -13.26
CA GLY A 372 13.01 10.88 -13.89
C GLY A 372 13.50 9.45 -14.06
N PHE A 373 13.41 8.62 -13.03
CA PHE A 373 13.99 7.27 -13.03
C PHE A 373 13.06 6.18 -13.53
N VAL A 374 11.74 6.38 -13.46
CA VAL A 374 10.74 5.35 -13.78
C VAL A 374 9.91 5.76 -15.00
N LEU A 375 9.09 6.80 -14.88
CA LEU A 375 8.06 7.12 -15.86
C LEU A 375 8.64 7.57 -17.21
N ALA A 376 9.56 8.54 -17.22
CA ALA A 376 10.14 9.04 -18.48
C ALA A 376 10.87 7.92 -19.26
N PRO A 377 11.74 7.09 -18.64
CA PRO A 377 12.33 5.95 -19.33
C PRO A 377 11.31 4.95 -19.87
N LEU A 378 10.30 4.57 -19.08
CA LEU A 378 9.27 3.62 -19.52
C LEU A 378 8.47 4.16 -20.71
N VAL A 379 8.12 5.45 -20.71
CA VAL A 379 7.44 6.10 -21.84
C VAL A 379 8.33 6.12 -23.09
N VAL A 380 9.62 6.46 -22.94
CA VAL A 380 10.57 6.44 -24.06
C VAL A 380 10.72 5.04 -24.65
N TYR A 381 10.86 4.02 -23.80
CA TYR A 381 10.95 2.63 -24.24
C TYR A 381 9.67 2.20 -24.95
N LEU A 382 8.50 2.41 -24.34
CA LEU A 382 7.20 2.09 -24.93
C LEU A 382 7.04 2.75 -26.29
N PHE A 383 7.25 4.07 -26.38
CA PHE A 383 7.13 4.81 -27.62
C PHE A 383 8.06 4.26 -28.71
N THR A 384 9.33 4.04 -28.38
CA THR A 384 10.33 3.54 -29.32
C THR A 384 9.99 2.13 -29.82
N GLY A 385 9.62 1.21 -28.93
CA GLY A 385 9.24 -0.15 -29.32
C GLY A 385 7.93 -0.18 -30.11
N SER A 386 6.94 0.62 -29.74
CA SER A 386 5.69 0.77 -30.49
C SER A 386 5.91 1.33 -31.90
N LEU A 387 6.86 2.25 -32.08
CA LEU A 387 7.23 2.75 -33.41
C LEU A 387 7.80 1.63 -34.30
N PHE A 388 8.70 0.79 -33.77
CA PHE A 388 9.20 -0.38 -34.50
C PHE A 388 8.11 -1.39 -34.82
N LEU A 389 7.19 -1.65 -33.87
CA LEU A 389 6.05 -2.52 -34.10
C LEU A 389 5.16 -1.99 -35.23
N LEU A 390 4.80 -0.71 -35.19
CA LEU A 390 3.99 -0.10 -36.23
C LEU A 390 4.68 -0.19 -37.60
N ALA A 391 5.96 0.17 -37.67
CA ALA A 391 6.75 0.08 -38.90
C ALA A 391 6.82 -1.36 -39.43
N GLY A 392 6.98 -2.36 -38.56
CA GLY A 392 7.04 -3.76 -38.96
C GLY A 392 5.69 -4.29 -39.44
N PHE A 393 4.59 -3.91 -38.80
CA PHE A 393 3.25 -4.29 -39.27
C PHE A 393 2.96 -3.68 -40.65
N VAL A 394 3.20 -2.37 -40.83
CA VAL A 394 3.02 -1.68 -42.11
C VAL A 394 3.85 -2.36 -43.21
N SER A 395 5.10 -2.71 -42.91
CA SER A 395 5.99 -3.37 -43.87
C SER A 395 5.51 -4.79 -44.22
N LEU A 396 5.06 -5.57 -43.24
CA LEU A 396 4.50 -6.91 -43.47
C LEU A 396 3.23 -6.86 -44.32
N PHE A 397 2.31 -5.93 -44.05
CA PHE A 397 1.09 -5.79 -44.84
C PHE A 397 1.38 -5.39 -46.29
N ARG A 398 2.32 -4.45 -46.51
CA ARG A 398 2.75 -4.03 -47.85
C ARG A 398 3.40 -5.18 -48.65
N ILE A 399 4.20 -6.01 -47.99
CA ILE A 399 4.83 -7.17 -48.62
C ILE A 399 3.78 -8.24 -48.94
N ARG A 400 2.86 -8.52 -48.01
CA ARG A 400 1.82 -9.54 -48.18
C ARG A 400 0.82 -9.18 -49.28
N SER A 401 0.50 -7.90 -49.44
CA SER A 401 -0.36 -7.44 -50.55
C SER A 401 0.29 -7.66 -51.92
N VAL A 402 1.62 -7.59 -52.02
CA VAL A 402 2.36 -7.82 -53.29
C VAL A 402 2.65 -9.31 -53.52
N ILE A 403 3.01 -10.07 -52.48
CA ILE A 403 3.39 -11.50 -52.61
C ILE A 403 2.20 -12.42 -52.87
N LYS A 404 0.96 -12.04 -52.51
CA LYS A 404 -0.24 -12.82 -52.85
C LYS A 404 -0.44 -13.04 -54.35
N GLN A 405 0.29 -12.32 -55.21
CA GLN A 405 0.33 -12.51 -56.66
C GLN A 405 1.40 -13.51 -57.15
N GLY A 406 2.33 -13.99 -56.29
CA GLY A 406 3.57 -14.66 -56.71
C GLY A 406 3.85 -16.10 -56.22
N GLY A 407 3.00 -16.70 -55.38
CA GLY A 407 2.96 -18.16 -55.19
C GLY A 407 4.20 -18.89 -54.63
N THR A 408 5.03 -18.30 -53.76
CA THR A 408 6.23 -18.96 -53.19
C THR A 408 6.07 -19.52 -51.77
N LYS A 409 6.78 -20.62 -51.45
CA LYS A 409 6.81 -21.39 -50.18
C LYS A 409 7.46 -20.65 -48.97
N THR A 410 7.06 -19.42 -48.65
CA THR A 410 7.56 -18.67 -47.47
C THR A 410 6.70 -18.82 -46.21
N ASP A 411 5.64 -19.65 -46.27
CA ASP A 411 4.63 -19.82 -45.22
C ASP A 411 5.16 -20.07 -43.81
N LYS A 412 6.24 -20.86 -43.65
CA LYS A 412 6.76 -21.18 -42.32
C LYS A 412 7.41 -19.97 -41.64
N LEU A 413 8.19 -19.19 -42.41
CA LEU A 413 8.85 -17.99 -41.92
C LEU A 413 7.81 -16.90 -41.65
N GLU A 414 6.82 -16.73 -42.54
CA GLU A 414 5.72 -15.78 -42.34
C GLU A 414 4.89 -16.10 -41.09
N LYS A 415 4.53 -17.37 -40.87
CA LYS A 415 3.81 -17.80 -39.65
C LYS A 415 4.61 -17.52 -38.38
N LEU A 416 5.93 -17.75 -38.42
CA LEU A 416 6.81 -17.45 -37.29
C LEU A 416 6.82 -15.94 -36.99
N MET A 417 6.94 -15.11 -38.01
CA MET A 417 7.03 -13.66 -37.86
C MET A 417 5.71 -13.03 -37.42
N ILE A 418 4.58 -13.52 -37.91
CA ILE A 418 3.25 -13.15 -37.41
C ILE A 418 3.12 -13.52 -35.93
N ARG A 419 3.55 -14.73 -35.55
CA ARG A 419 3.49 -15.19 -34.16
C ARG A 419 4.34 -14.31 -33.23
N ILE A 420 5.57 -13.98 -33.62
CA ILE A 420 6.44 -13.07 -32.86
C ILE A 420 5.80 -11.68 -32.76
N GLY A 421 5.24 -11.15 -33.86
CA GLY A 421 4.59 -9.84 -33.88
C GLY A 421 3.37 -9.75 -32.94
N ILE A 422 2.51 -10.78 -32.95
CA ILE A 422 1.38 -10.89 -32.00
C ILE A 422 1.88 -10.92 -30.57
N PHE A 423 2.95 -11.69 -30.31
CA PHE A 423 3.50 -11.83 -28.97
C PHE A 423 4.11 -10.53 -28.44
N THR A 424 4.87 -9.81 -29.27
CA THR A 424 5.43 -8.50 -28.91
C THR A 424 4.34 -7.46 -28.70
N MET A 425 3.24 -7.50 -29.46
CA MET A 425 2.07 -6.65 -29.27
C MET A 425 1.32 -6.96 -27.96
N LEU A 426 1.22 -8.23 -27.59
CA LEU A 426 0.64 -8.65 -26.31
C LEU A 426 1.41 -8.05 -25.13
N TYR A 427 2.73 -7.88 -25.24
CA TYR A 427 3.54 -7.22 -24.21
C TYR A 427 3.37 -5.71 -24.12
N THR A 428 2.94 -5.05 -25.19
CA THR A 428 2.61 -3.62 -25.14
C THR A 428 1.49 -3.35 -24.13
N VAL A 429 0.52 -4.27 -23.99
CA VAL A 429 -0.66 -4.09 -23.13
C VAL A 429 -0.30 -4.01 -21.63
N PRO A 430 0.45 -4.94 -21.03
CA PRO A 430 0.91 -4.77 -19.65
C PRO A 430 1.78 -3.53 -19.45
N ALA A 431 2.67 -3.20 -20.40
CA ALA A 431 3.53 -2.03 -20.31
C ALA A 431 2.75 -0.71 -20.29
N THR A 432 1.75 -0.56 -21.17
CA THR A 432 0.87 0.63 -21.19
C THR A 432 0.06 0.74 -19.90
N ILE A 433 -0.47 -0.38 -19.39
CA ILE A 433 -1.25 -0.38 -18.14
C ILE A 433 -0.37 0.02 -16.95
N VAL A 434 0.85 -0.51 -16.83
CA VAL A 434 1.78 -0.14 -15.76
C VAL A 434 2.12 1.35 -15.82
N ILE A 435 2.39 1.91 -17.01
CA ILE A 435 2.60 3.34 -17.20
C ILE A 435 1.35 4.14 -16.79
N ALA A 436 0.15 3.70 -17.17
CA ALA A 436 -1.10 4.34 -16.79
C ALA A 436 -1.32 4.33 -15.26
N CYS A 437 -1.00 3.23 -14.58
CA CYS A 437 -0.99 3.14 -13.12
C CYS A 437 -0.03 4.17 -12.50
N TYR A 438 1.19 4.30 -13.02
CA TYR A 438 2.14 5.31 -12.53
C TYR A 438 1.69 6.75 -12.79
N ILE A 439 1.04 7.03 -13.93
CA ILE A 439 0.45 8.34 -14.22
C ILE A 439 -0.69 8.64 -13.24
N TYR A 440 -1.55 7.65 -12.96
CA TYR A 440 -2.61 7.76 -11.97
C TYR A 440 -2.06 8.07 -10.58
N GLU A 441 -1.03 7.33 -10.14
CA GLU A 441 -0.37 7.58 -8.85
C GLU A 441 0.25 8.98 -8.83
N GLN A 442 1.03 9.35 -9.85
CA GLN A 442 1.65 10.67 -9.95
C GLN A 442 0.64 11.81 -9.86
N HIS A 443 -0.48 11.69 -10.58
CA HIS A 443 -1.47 12.75 -10.67
C HIS A 443 -2.21 12.97 -9.35
N ASN A 444 -2.51 11.89 -8.62
CA ASN A 444 -3.38 11.95 -7.45
C ASN A 444 -2.62 11.91 -6.11
N ARG A 445 -1.32 11.54 -6.08
CA ARG A 445 -0.54 11.36 -4.84
C ARG A 445 -0.56 12.59 -3.95
N GLU A 446 -0.32 13.78 -4.52
CA GLU A 446 -0.31 15.01 -3.73
C GLU A 446 -1.68 15.28 -3.07
N ALA A 447 -2.78 15.02 -3.78
CA ALA A 447 -4.12 15.18 -3.25
C ALA A 447 -4.41 14.18 -2.12
N TRP A 448 -4.00 12.92 -2.27
CA TRP A 448 -4.14 11.91 -1.22
C TRP A 448 -3.37 12.31 0.04
N GLU A 449 -2.11 12.70 -0.10
CA GLU A 449 -1.25 13.05 1.03
C GLU A 449 -1.73 14.33 1.73
N GLN A 450 -2.13 15.36 0.99
CA GLN A 450 -2.74 16.56 1.56
C GLN A 450 -4.02 16.23 2.29
N ALA A 451 -4.82 15.30 1.76
CA ALA A 451 -6.02 14.84 2.43
C ALA A 451 -5.71 14.17 3.79
N GLN A 452 -4.51 13.62 4.02
CA GLN A 452 -4.06 13.13 5.34
C GLN A 452 -3.69 14.25 6.32
N ASN A 453 -3.02 15.28 5.83
CA ASN A 453 -2.49 16.31 6.72
C ASN A 453 -3.41 17.52 6.93
N CYS A 454 -4.29 17.78 5.97
CA CYS A 454 -5.05 19.03 5.89
C CYS A 454 -6.57 18.82 6.07
N SER A 455 -7.12 17.65 5.76
CA SER A 455 -8.58 17.42 5.86
C SER A 455 -9.06 17.37 7.31
N CYS A 456 -10.32 17.75 7.50
CA CYS A 456 -11.03 17.60 8.76
C CYS A 456 -11.53 16.14 8.91
N PRO A 457 -11.60 15.62 10.15
CA PRO A 457 -12.16 14.29 10.40
C PRO A 457 -13.60 14.18 9.87
N GLY A 458 -13.91 13.08 9.17
CA GLY A 458 -15.27 12.81 8.70
C GLY A 458 -15.66 13.41 7.34
N ASP A 459 -14.74 14.04 6.60
CA ASP A 459 -14.99 14.53 5.24
C ASP A 459 -15.28 13.34 4.27
N PRO A 460 -16.51 13.21 3.75
CA PRO A 460 -16.89 12.11 2.86
C PRO A 460 -16.28 12.23 1.45
N HIS A 461 -15.79 13.41 1.06
CA HIS A 461 -15.19 13.65 -0.27
C HIS A 461 -13.67 13.56 -0.28
N ARG A 462 -13.09 12.98 0.78
CA ARG A 462 -11.65 12.87 0.95
C ARG A 462 -11.00 12.02 -0.16
N PRO A 463 -10.07 12.59 -0.95
CA PRO A 463 -9.35 11.85 -1.96
C PRO A 463 -8.59 10.67 -1.34
N LYS A 464 -8.78 9.46 -1.90
CA LYS A 464 -8.06 8.25 -1.51
C LYS A 464 -7.61 7.46 -2.74
N PRO A 465 -6.51 6.70 -2.65
CA PRO A 465 -6.09 5.81 -3.72
C PRO A 465 -7.11 4.69 -3.96
N ASP A 466 -7.32 4.34 -5.23
CA ASP A 466 -8.08 3.16 -5.61
C ASP A 466 -7.19 1.91 -5.47
N TYR A 467 -7.57 1.02 -4.56
CA TYR A 467 -6.88 -0.24 -4.28
C TYR A 467 -6.69 -1.10 -5.55
N ALA A 468 -7.68 -1.15 -6.43
CA ALA A 468 -7.65 -1.98 -7.63
C ALA A 468 -6.51 -1.57 -8.59
N VAL A 469 -6.18 -0.28 -8.65
CA VAL A 469 -5.10 0.24 -9.51
C VAL A 469 -3.75 -0.31 -9.07
N PHE A 470 -3.51 -0.41 -7.76
CA PHE A 470 -2.26 -0.99 -7.24
C PHE A 470 -2.16 -2.49 -7.53
N MET A 471 -3.26 -3.24 -7.33
CA MET A 471 -3.27 -4.67 -7.64
C MET A 471 -3.09 -4.95 -9.13
N LEU A 472 -3.70 -4.12 -9.98
CA LEU A 472 -3.54 -4.16 -11.42
C LEU A 472 -2.08 -3.89 -11.82
N LYS A 473 -1.43 -2.88 -11.21
CA LYS A 473 -0.01 -2.58 -11.44
C LYS A 473 0.87 -3.80 -11.19
N TYR A 474 0.77 -4.42 -10.01
CA TYR A 474 1.62 -5.58 -9.66
C TYR A 474 1.33 -6.80 -10.53
N PHE A 475 0.06 -7.05 -10.83
CA PHE A 475 -0.33 -8.11 -11.75
C PHE A 475 0.28 -7.91 -13.14
N MET A 476 0.13 -6.71 -13.71
CA MET A 476 0.65 -6.39 -15.05
C MET A 476 2.17 -6.38 -15.10
N CYS A 477 2.86 -6.03 -14.00
CA CYS A 477 4.30 -6.21 -13.90
C CYS A 477 4.69 -7.69 -14.01
N LEU A 478 3.97 -8.63 -13.39
CA LEU A 478 4.38 -10.04 -13.31
C LEU A 478 3.87 -10.91 -14.46
N VAL A 479 2.72 -10.56 -15.06
CA VAL A 479 2.08 -11.34 -16.13
C VAL A 479 2.96 -11.49 -17.37
N VAL A 480 3.83 -10.50 -17.63
CA VAL A 480 4.78 -10.51 -18.75
C VAL A 480 5.75 -11.69 -18.66
N GLY A 481 6.25 -12.00 -17.45
CA GLY A 481 7.09 -13.17 -17.23
C GLY A 481 6.31 -14.48 -17.41
N ILE A 482 5.04 -14.52 -17.00
CA ILE A 482 4.19 -15.71 -17.14
C ILE A 482 3.93 -16.03 -18.61
N THR A 483 3.57 -15.03 -19.41
CA THR A 483 3.31 -15.21 -20.84
C THR A 483 4.58 -15.55 -21.63
N SER A 484 5.77 -15.18 -21.14
CA SER A 484 7.06 -15.61 -21.72
C SER A 484 7.23 -17.13 -21.76
N GLY A 485 6.74 -17.86 -20.74
CA GLY A 485 6.79 -19.33 -20.74
C GLY A 485 5.85 -19.98 -21.75
N VAL A 486 4.73 -19.35 -22.07
CA VAL A 486 3.82 -19.84 -23.13
C VAL A 486 4.52 -19.89 -24.50
N TRP A 487 5.55 -19.05 -24.72
CA TRP A 487 6.34 -19.09 -25.96
C TRP A 487 7.05 -20.43 -26.16
N ILE A 488 7.69 -20.92 -25.09
CA ILE A 488 8.51 -22.13 -25.16
C ILE A 488 7.71 -23.41 -24.97
N TRP A 489 6.53 -23.37 -24.36
CA TRP A 489 5.70 -24.56 -24.16
C TRP A 489 5.23 -25.14 -25.50
N SER A 490 5.92 -26.20 -25.94
CA SER A 490 5.68 -26.87 -27.21
C SER A 490 6.19 -28.31 -27.14
N GLY A 491 5.74 -29.18 -28.04
CA GLY A 491 6.23 -30.56 -28.12
C GLY A 491 7.76 -30.65 -28.25
N LYS A 492 8.39 -29.67 -28.92
CA LYS A 492 9.86 -29.57 -29.04
C LYS A 492 10.55 -29.38 -27.69
N THR A 493 9.91 -28.68 -26.75
CA THR A 493 10.44 -28.49 -25.40
C THR A 493 10.37 -29.79 -24.63
N LEU A 494 9.24 -30.51 -24.67
CA LEU A 494 9.14 -31.83 -24.05
C LEU A 494 10.20 -32.79 -24.60
N GLU A 495 10.47 -32.74 -25.90
CA GLU A 495 11.51 -33.56 -26.53
C GLU A 495 12.93 -33.18 -26.07
N SER A 496 13.22 -31.88 -25.95
CA SER A 496 14.51 -31.38 -25.43
C SER A 496 14.75 -31.87 -24.00
N TRP A 497 13.72 -31.78 -23.15
CA TRP A 497 13.77 -32.26 -21.78
C TRP A 497 13.88 -33.77 -21.69
N ARG A 498 13.13 -34.54 -22.51
CA ARG A 498 13.27 -36.01 -22.57
C ARG A 498 14.68 -36.45 -22.94
N ARG A 499 15.31 -35.80 -23.94
CA ARG A 499 16.70 -36.09 -24.32
C ARG A 499 17.69 -35.77 -23.21
N PHE A 500 17.45 -34.70 -22.46
CA PHE A 500 18.28 -34.33 -21.31
C PHE A 500 18.15 -35.32 -20.16
N THR A 501 16.93 -35.72 -19.79
CA THR A 501 16.69 -36.68 -18.69
C THR A 501 17.08 -38.13 -19.02
N ALA A 502 17.22 -38.45 -20.31
CA ALA A 502 17.65 -39.78 -20.77
C ALA A 502 19.17 -39.91 -20.91
N ARG A 503 19.92 -38.82 -20.74
CA ARG A 503 21.38 -38.80 -20.59
C ARG A 503 21.72 -38.87 -19.12
#